data_AF-A0A850MGL0-F1
#
_entry.id   AF-A0A850MGL0-F1
#
_cell.length_a   1.000
_cell.length_b   1.000
_cell.length_c   1.000
_cell.angle_alpha   90.00
_cell.angle_beta   90.00
_cell.angle_gamma   90.00
#
_symmetry.space_group_name_H-M   'P 1'
#
loop_
_entity.id
_entity.type
_entity.pdbx_description
1 polymer ?
#
loop_
_entity_poly.entity_id
_entity_poly.type
_entity_poly.pdbx_seq_one_letter_code
_entity_poly.pdbx_strand_id
1 'polypeptide(L)'
;MQPVIPDYITEPILWFIAVVVFFLLGVFFFIRYRKSETEARAFFSGTTVFMLSYVSYRTIEIIRRYFVTGDYYDIEKWWYQGGPAITDNSLYLRLAFLFISWIGIAYFYFRIESTILQKKTFYVLTIASLLKLVLNPLMYFPDTFPFSTIEIVNTILFILAGFFPICLFAFYAIRDYVDKGKIWAVLSLGMLAFIIGEVGSNPEAYMITGGMNRVFVAYGSPLMVILGGILLYLALRRLYEV
;
A
#
# COMPACT_ATOMS: atom_id res chain seq x y z
N MET A 1 -11.80 23.16 -14.80
CA MET A 1 -12.02 22.34 -13.59
C MET A 1 -12.28 23.30 -12.43
N GLN A 2 -13.36 23.13 -11.68
CA GLN A 2 -13.59 23.96 -10.49
C GLN A 2 -12.48 23.70 -9.45
N PRO A 3 -11.95 24.73 -8.78
CA PRO A 3 -11.01 24.54 -7.69
C PRO A 3 -11.73 23.81 -6.56
N VAL A 4 -11.38 22.56 -6.33
CA VAL A 4 -11.82 21.82 -5.14
C VAL A 4 -11.09 22.46 -3.95
N ILE A 5 -11.86 23.04 -3.03
CA ILE A 5 -11.34 23.52 -1.75
C ILE A 5 -10.84 22.27 -1.00
N PRO A 6 -9.59 22.23 -0.52
CA PRO A 6 -9.09 21.06 0.20
C PRO A 6 -9.93 20.84 1.47
N ASP A 7 -10.39 19.60 1.69
CA ASP A 7 -11.11 19.24 2.92
C ASP A 7 -10.11 18.84 4.00
N TYR A 8 -9.79 19.80 4.86
CA TYR A 8 -8.86 19.64 5.97
C TYR A 8 -9.46 18.95 7.21
N ILE A 9 -10.71 18.49 7.15
CA ILE A 9 -11.41 17.88 8.29
C ILE A 9 -11.79 16.44 7.97
N THR A 10 -12.64 16.22 6.97
CA THR A 10 -13.24 14.89 6.75
C THR A 10 -12.22 13.90 6.21
N GLU A 11 -11.39 14.30 5.24
CA GLU A 11 -10.40 13.41 4.65
C GLU A 11 -9.36 12.91 5.67
N PRO A 12 -8.72 13.77 6.48
CA PRO A 12 -7.83 13.31 7.55
C PRO A 12 -8.50 12.32 8.51
N ILE A 13 -9.76 12.58 8.89
CA ILE A 13 -10.52 11.68 9.77
C ILE A 13 -10.70 10.30 9.13
N LEU A 14 -11.04 10.23 7.84
CA LEU A 14 -11.18 8.95 7.14
C LEU A 14 -9.85 8.19 7.07
N TRP A 15 -8.73 8.88 6.84
CA TRP A 15 -7.40 8.25 6.88
C TRP A 15 -7.01 7.79 8.29
N PHE A 16 -7.36 8.54 9.34
CA PHE A 16 -7.17 8.09 10.72
C PHE A 16 -8.02 6.85 11.04
N ILE A 17 -9.26 6.78 10.56
CA ILE A 17 -10.09 5.58 10.68
C ILE A 17 -9.41 4.39 9.99
N ALA A 18 -8.87 4.57 8.78
CA ALA A 18 -8.11 3.53 8.09
C ALA A 18 -6.90 3.06 8.91
N VAL A 19 -6.13 4.00 9.49
CA VAL A 19 -5.01 3.69 10.40
C VAL A 19 -5.48 2.88 11.61
N VAL A 20 -6.57 3.29 12.27
CA VAL A 20 -7.11 2.58 13.43
C VAL A 20 -7.57 1.17 13.05
N VAL A 21 -8.25 0.99 11.92
CA VAL A 21 -8.65 -0.33 11.42
C VAL A 21 -7.43 -1.22 11.22
N PHE A 22 -6.41 -0.75 10.52
CA PHE A 22 -5.19 -1.53 10.29
C PHE A 22 -4.41 -1.82 11.58
N PHE A 23 -4.39 -0.90 12.54
CA PHE A 23 -3.81 -1.12 13.86
C PHE A 23 -4.52 -2.25 14.62
N LEU A 24 -5.86 -2.19 14.69
CA LEU A 24 -6.66 -3.23 15.34
C LEU A 24 -6.47 -4.59 14.68
N LEU A 25 -6.41 -4.65 13.34
CA LEU A 25 -6.13 -5.87 12.60
C LEU A 25 -4.73 -6.40 12.88
N GLY A 26 -3.70 -5.55 12.87
CA GLY A 26 -2.33 -5.93 13.18
C GLY A 26 -2.20 -6.52 14.59
N VAL A 27 -2.79 -5.87 15.59
CA VAL A 27 -2.82 -6.36 16.98
C VAL A 27 -3.58 -7.69 17.08
N PHE A 28 -4.73 -7.81 16.43
CA PHE A 28 -5.52 -9.03 16.41
C PHE A 28 -4.72 -10.21 15.84
N PHE A 29 -4.13 -10.05 14.65
CA PHE A 29 -3.36 -11.12 14.01
C PHE A 29 -2.12 -11.50 14.84
N PHE A 30 -1.44 -10.51 15.42
CA PHE A 30 -0.30 -10.76 16.31
C PHE A 30 -0.71 -11.61 17.53
N ILE A 31 -1.75 -11.21 18.25
CA ILE A 31 -2.20 -11.91 19.47
C ILE A 31 -2.71 -13.31 19.13
N ARG A 32 -3.51 -13.45 18.07
CA ARG A 32 -4.18 -14.70 17.71
C ARG A 32 -3.20 -15.75 17.19
N TYR A 33 -2.26 -15.37 16.33
CA TYR A 33 -1.45 -16.34 15.57
C TYR A 33 0.02 -16.43 16.00
N ARG A 34 0.46 -15.67 17.02
CA ARG A 34 1.83 -15.82 17.58
C ARG A 34 2.14 -17.21 18.14
N LYS A 35 1.11 -18.00 18.48
CA LYS A 35 1.24 -19.37 19.03
C LYS A 35 0.92 -20.48 18.02
N SER A 36 0.55 -20.14 16.79
CA SER A 36 0.20 -21.14 15.76
C SER A 36 1.43 -21.93 15.28
N GLU A 37 1.19 -22.97 14.47
CA GLU A 37 2.23 -23.76 13.80
C GLU A 37 3.23 -22.88 13.03
N THR A 38 4.46 -23.37 12.85
CA THR A 38 5.59 -22.60 12.33
C THR A 38 5.30 -21.92 10.98
N GLU A 39 4.62 -22.60 10.06
CA GLU A 39 4.29 -22.07 8.73
C GLU A 39 3.20 -20.98 8.80
N ALA A 40 2.10 -21.24 9.52
CA ALA A 40 1.04 -20.27 9.75
C ALA A 40 1.59 -19.02 10.46
N ARG A 41 2.44 -19.21 11.47
CA ARG A 41 3.09 -18.14 12.22
C ARG A 41 3.98 -17.28 11.32
N ALA A 42 4.74 -17.89 10.41
CA ALA A 42 5.57 -17.17 9.45
C ALA A 42 4.72 -16.28 8.53
N PHE A 43 3.62 -16.81 7.97
CA PHE A 43 2.70 -16.03 7.14
C PHE A 43 2.07 -14.86 7.90
N PHE A 44 1.49 -15.12 9.08
CA PHE A 44 0.85 -14.08 9.89
C PHE A 44 1.82 -13.04 10.46
N SER A 45 3.09 -13.41 10.66
CA SER A 45 4.12 -12.42 10.99
C SER A 45 4.31 -11.41 9.84
N GLY A 46 4.25 -11.87 8.59
CA GLY A 46 4.29 -11.01 7.40
C GLY A 46 3.10 -10.06 7.34
N THR A 47 1.89 -10.59 7.52
CA THR A 47 0.66 -9.79 7.59
C THR A 47 0.71 -8.75 8.71
N THR A 48 1.16 -9.15 9.91
CA THR A 48 1.26 -8.25 11.07
C THR A 48 2.23 -7.10 10.78
N VAL A 49 3.42 -7.41 10.26
CA VAL A 49 4.41 -6.39 9.91
C VAL A 49 3.85 -5.44 8.84
N PHE A 50 3.19 -5.96 7.81
CA PHE A 50 2.53 -5.14 6.81
C PHE A 50 1.50 -4.17 7.42
N MET A 51 0.61 -4.67 8.29
CA MET A 51 -0.42 -3.86 8.93
C MET A 51 0.19 -2.77 9.84
N LEU A 52 1.25 -3.09 10.58
CA LEU A 52 1.92 -2.12 11.46
C LEU A 52 2.77 -1.11 10.67
N SER A 53 3.42 -1.54 9.59
CA SER A 53 4.07 -0.65 8.64
C SER A 53 3.06 0.31 8.02
N TYR A 54 1.87 -0.18 7.64
CA TYR A 54 0.75 0.63 7.17
C TYR A 54 0.39 1.75 8.14
N VAL A 55 0.11 1.38 9.38
CA VAL A 55 -0.19 2.33 10.46
C VAL A 55 0.88 3.41 10.55
N SER A 56 2.15 2.99 10.51
CA SER A 56 3.29 3.87 10.70
C SER A 56 3.46 4.86 9.55
N TYR A 57 3.55 4.36 8.31
CA TYR A 57 3.75 5.24 7.16
C TYR A 57 2.53 6.14 6.93
N ARG A 58 1.31 5.62 7.09
CA ARG A 58 0.10 6.39 6.81
C ARG A 58 -0.09 7.50 7.85
N THR A 59 0.24 7.25 9.11
CA THR A 59 0.26 8.30 10.15
C THR A 59 1.27 9.40 9.81
N ILE A 60 2.48 9.03 9.37
CA ILE A 60 3.49 10.00 8.92
C ILE A 60 2.96 10.86 7.77
N GLU A 61 2.29 10.25 6.79
CA GLU A 61 1.76 10.99 5.64
C GLU A 61 0.61 11.93 6.02
N ILE A 62 -0.28 11.52 6.93
CA ILE A 62 -1.33 12.40 7.47
C ILE A 62 -0.69 13.60 8.18
N ILE A 63 0.29 13.37 9.07
CA ILE A 63 1.01 14.44 9.76
C ILE A 63 1.67 15.39 8.75
N ARG A 64 2.38 14.84 7.77
CA ARG A 64 3.08 15.61 6.74
C ARG A 64 2.12 16.48 5.93
N ARG A 65 1.06 15.88 5.35
CA ARG A 65 0.12 16.58 4.47
C ARG A 65 -0.66 17.67 5.18
N TYR A 66 -1.22 17.36 6.35
CA TYR A 66 -2.23 18.23 6.98
C TYR A 66 -1.66 19.15 8.07
N PHE A 67 -0.51 18.80 8.67
CA PHE A 67 0.03 19.54 9.80
C PHE A 67 1.41 20.18 9.53
N VAL A 68 2.17 19.70 8.54
CA VAL A 68 3.49 20.26 8.19
C VAL A 68 3.44 21.09 6.92
N THR A 69 3.06 20.48 5.78
CA THR A 69 3.02 21.21 4.50
C THR A 69 1.76 22.07 4.37
N GLY A 70 0.61 21.56 4.82
CA GLY A 70 -0.69 22.22 4.63
C GLY A 70 -1.20 22.19 3.18
N ASP A 71 -0.50 21.48 2.28
CA ASP A 71 -0.85 21.33 0.86
C ASP A 71 -0.94 19.86 0.49
N TYR A 72 -2.13 19.48 0.03
CA TYR A 72 -2.47 18.10 -0.32
C TYR A 72 -1.75 17.61 -1.58
N TYR A 73 -1.54 18.51 -2.54
CA TYR A 73 -0.99 18.19 -3.86
C TYR A 73 0.46 18.67 -4.00
N ASP A 74 1.19 18.83 -2.89
CA ASP A 74 2.53 19.39 -2.89
C ASP A 74 3.51 18.62 -3.79
N ILE A 75 3.47 17.29 -3.72
CA ILE A 75 4.31 16.41 -4.56
C ILE A 75 3.89 16.49 -6.03
N GLU A 76 2.59 16.46 -6.32
CA GLU A 76 2.10 16.57 -7.70
C GLU A 76 2.46 17.93 -8.31
N LYS A 77 2.30 19.00 -7.53
CA LYS A 77 2.65 20.35 -7.93
C LYS A 77 4.14 20.44 -8.23
N TRP A 78 4.99 19.93 -7.35
CA TRP A 78 6.44 19.95 -7.55
C TRP A 78 6.85 19.15 -8.79
N TRP A 79 6.40 17.90 -8.93
CA TRP A 79 6.83 17.02 -10.00
C TRP A 79 6.25 17.38 -11.37
N TYR A 80 4.98 17.81 -11.44
CA TYR A 80 4.25 17.91 -12.70
C TYR A 80 3.75 19.32 -13.03
N GLN A 81 3.68 20.23 -12.06
CA GLN A 81 3.12 21.58 -12.26
C GLN A 81 4.16 22.70 -12.04
N GLY A 82 5.44 22.35 -11.86
CA GLY A 82 6.52 23.32 -11.63
C GLY A 82 6.41 24.06 -10.29
N GLY A 83 5.76 23.45 -9.30
CA GLY A 83 5.65 23.96 -7.93
C GLY A 83 6.99 23.98 -7.19
N PRO A 84 7.02 24.60 -5.99
CA PRO A 84 8.25 24.69 -5.20
C PRO A 84 8.77 23.30 -4.81
N ALA A 85 10.09 23.17 -4.73
CA ALA A 85 10.73 21.93 -4.32
C ALA A 85 10.36 21.52 -2.89
N ILE A 86 10.20 20.22 -2.67
CA ILE A 86 9.99 19.67 -1.33
C ILE A 86 11.33 19.59 -0.61
N THR A 87 11.45 20.33 0.49
CA THR A 87 12.67 20.41 1.29
C THR A 87 12.42 20.10 2.77
N ASP A 88 13.50 20.05 3.55
CA ASP A 88 13.50 20.02 5.02
C ASP A 88 12.66 18.88 5.63
N ASN A 89 11.88 19.18 6.67
CA ASN A 89 11.07 18.20 7.41
C ASN A 89 10.08 17.46 6.50
N SER A 90 9.51 18.11 5.48
CA SER A 90 8.58 17.46 4.56
C SER A 90 9.28 16.37 3.75
N LEU A 91 10.52 16.63 3.29
CA LEU A 91 11.32 15.65 2.58
C LEU A 91 11.69 14.46 3.48
N TYR A 92 12.15 14.71 4.72
CA TYR A 92 12.51 13.63 5.64
C TYR A 92 11.33 12.73 6.01
N LEU A 93 10.17 13.32 6.30
CA LEU A 93 8.94 12.57 6.57
C LEU A 93 8.52 11.77 5.34
N ARG A 94 8.72 12.32 4.13
CA ARG A 94 8.39 11.62 2.89
C ARG A 94 9.31 10.44 2.63
N LEU A 95 10.61 10.59 2.83
CA LEU A 95 11.55 9.49 2.74
C LEU A 95 11.23 8.40 3.76
N ALA A 96 10.94 8.77 5.02
CA ALA A 96 10.51 7.82 6.05
C ALA A 96 9.24 7.05 5.65
N PHE A 97 8.23 7.75 5.10
CA PHE A 97 7.03 7.12 4.52
C PHE A 97 7.39 6.05 3.47
N LEU A 98 8.28 6.38 2.52
CA LEU A 98 8.69 5.47 1.46
C LEU A 98 9.47 4.27 2.02
N PHE A 99 10.40 4.50 2.95
CA PHE A 99 11.17 3.42 3.56
C PHE A 99 10.28 2.42 4.31
N ILE A 100 9.41 2.93 5.18
CA ILE A 100 8.56 2.08 6.02
C ILE A 100 7.53 1.30 5.19
N SER A 101 6.92 1.95 4.19
CA SER A 101 5.92 1.31 3.32
C SER A 101 6.53 0.14 2.53
N TRP A 102 7.64 0.37 1.83
CA TRP A 102 8.23 -0.64 0.97
C TRP A 102 8.98 -1.74 1.73
N ILE A 103 9.53 -1.46 2.92
CA ILE A 103 10.05 -2.52 3.81
C ILE A 103 8.92 -3.43 4.29
N GLY A 104 7.78 -2.86 4.72
CA GLY A 104 6.62 -3.63 5.15
C GLY A 104 6.06 -4.52 4.04
N ILE A 105 5.92 -3.96 2.84
CA ILE A 105 5.46 -4.68 1.64
C ILE A 105 6.46 -5.77 1.24
N ALA A 106 7.76 -5.47 1.20
CA ALA A 106 8.79 -6.47 0.85
C ALA A 106 8.80 -7.64 1.83
N TYR A 107 8.68 -7.37 3.14
CA TYR A 107 8.62 -8.43 4.14
C TYR A 107 7.35 -9.29 4.00
N PHE A 108 6.22 -8.68 3.70
CA PHE A 108 4.97 -9.39 3.43
C PHE A 108 5.07 -10.31 2.22
N TYR A 109 5.60 -9.82 1.10
CA TYR A 109 5.82 -10.66 -0.08
C TYR A 109 6.85 -11.73 0.16
N PHE A 110 7.92 -11.45 0.90
CA PHE A 110 8.89 -12.48 1.26
C PHE A 110 8.21 -13.65 2.00
N ARG A 111 7.27 -13.35 2.91
CA ARG A 111 6.47 -14.39 3.58
C ARG A 111 5.54 -15.11 2.61
N ILE A 112 4.75 -14.41 1.80
CA ILE A 112 3.87 -15.05 0.79
C ILE A 112 4.66 -15.96 -0.14
N GLU A 113 5.74 -15.46 -0.72
CA GLU A 113 6.52 -16.18 -1.72
C GLU A 113 7.26 -17.38 -1.11
N SER A 114 7.71 -17.28 0.14
CA SER A 114 8.37 -18.40 0.83
C SER A 114 7.41 -19.44 1.39
N THR A 115 6.23 -19.05 1.91
CA THR A 115 5.31 -19.97 2.59
C THR A 115 4.17 -20.45 1.69
N ILE A 116 3.50 -19.55 0.96
CA ILE A 116 2.34 -19.90 0.12
C ILE A 116 2.79 -20.38 -1.26
N LEU A 117 3.69 -19.64 -1.90
CA LEU A 117 4.14 -19.97 -3.26
C LEU A 117 5.34 -20.92 -3.28
N GLN A 118 5.87 -21.27 -2.11
CA GLN A 118 6.97 -22.23 -1.96
C GLN A 118 8.15 -21.92 -2.90
N LYS A 119 8.48 -20.63 -3.05
CA LYS A 119 9.55 -20.09 -3.89
C LYS A 119 9.39 -20.30 -5.40
N LYS A 120 8.21 -20.73 -5.88
CA LYS A 120 7.94 -20.93 -7.33
C LYS A 120 8.02 -19.63 -8.15
N THR A 121 7.87 -18.48 -7.50
CA THR A 121 7.98 -17.15 -8.12
C THR A 121 9.38 -16.56 -8.04
N PHE A 122 10.39 -17.29 -7.53
CA PHE A 122 11.77 -16.80 -7.38
C PHE A 122 11.89 -15.44 -6.67
N TYR A 123 10.99 -15.15 -5.73
CA TYR A 123 10.95 -13.89 -4.97
C TYR A 123 10.74 -12.61 -5.82
N VAL A 124 10.14 -12.73 -7.01
CA VAL A 124 9.93 -11.59 -7.92
C VAL A 124 9.19 -10.42 -7.24
N LEU A 125 8.19 -10.68 -6.39
CA LEU A 125 7.44 -9.61 -5.71
C LEU A 125 8.28 -8.92 -4.63
N THR A 126 9.03 -9.71 -3.86
CA THR A 126 9.96 -9.21 -2.86
C THR A 126 11.03 -8.33 -3.52
N ILE A 127 11.64 -8.82 -4.61
CA ILE A 127 12.66 -8.08 -5.37
C ILE A 127 12.07 -6.80 -5.94
N ALA A 128 10.88 -6.85 -6.56
CA ALA A 128 10.22 -5.66 -7.09
C ALA A 128 9.98 -4.59 -6.01
N SER A 129 9.59 -5.02 -4.80
CA SER A 129 9.36 -4.12 -3.66
C SER A 129 10.65 -3.54 -3.08
N LEU A 130 11.74 -4.31 -3.06
CA LEU A 130 13.07 -3.81 -2.68
C LEU A 130 13.63 -2.84 -3.71
N LEU A 131 13.43 -3.10 -5.01
CA LEU A 131 13.80 -2.14 -6.06
C LEU A 131 13.01 -0.83 -5.90
N LYS A 132 11.72 -0.90 -5.61
CA LYS A 132 10.87 0.26 -5.26
C LYS A 132 11.39 1.02 -4.05
N LEU A 133 11.82 0.32 -3.01
CA LEU A 133 12.41 0.92 -1.80
C LEU A 133 13.63 1.78 -2.15
N VAL A 134 14.48 1.31 -3.08
CA VAL A 134 15.68 2.01 -3.50
C VAL A 134 15.38 3.13 -4.50
N LEU A 135 14.49 2.88 -5.47
CA LEU A 135 14.24 3.81 -6.59
C LEU A 135 13.29 4.96 -6.26
N ASN A 136 12.29 4.77 -5.39
CA ASN A 136 11.35 5.85 -5.05
C ASN A 136 12.05 7.07 -4.43
N PRO A 137 12.97 6.92 -3.45
CA PRO A 137 13.75 8.06 -2.93
C PRO A 137 14.50 8.85 -4.00
N LEU A 138 14.97 8.19 -5.07
CA LEU A 138 15.75 8.85 -6.13
C LEU A 138 14.91 9.85 -6.94
N MET A 139 13.58 9.69 -6.98
CA MET A 139 12.68 10.65 -7.64
C MET A 139 12.70 12.04 -6.98
N TYR A 140 13.20 12.14 -5.76
CA TYR A 140 13.31 13.39 -5.00
C TYR A 140 14.64 14.12 -5.27
N PHE A 141 15.49 13.59 -6.16
CA PHE A 141 16.78 14.18 -6.55
C PHE A 141 16.91 14.29 -8.08
N PRO A 142 16.03 15.07 -8.75
CA PRO A 142 15.91 15.10 -10.22
C PRO A 142 17.16 15.62 -10.93
N ASP A 143 17.96 16.47 -10.28
CA ASP A 143 19.21 16.99 -10.84
C ASP A 143 20.28 15.90 -11.00
N THR A 144 20.18 14.81 -10.22
CA THR A 144 21.11 13.68 -10.27
C THR A 144 20.55 12.52 -11.08
N PHE A 145 19.23 12.32 -11.07
CA PHE A 145 18.60 11.21 -11.76
C PHE A 145 17.44 11.66 -12.67
N PRO A 146 17.47 11.31 -13.97
CA PRO A 146 16.41 11.71 -14.91
C PRO A 146 15.03 11.21 -14.46
N PHE A 147 14.12 12.15 -14.23
CA PHE A 147 12.78 11.89 -13.71
C PHE A 147 11.98 10.91 -14.59
N SER A 148 12.02 11.08 -15.91
CA SER A 148 11.25 10.26 -16.87
C SER A 148 11.61 8.77 -16.87
N THR A 149 12.90 8.43 -16.72
CA THR A 149 13.34 7.03 -16.69
C THR A 149 12.97 6.36 -15.37
N ILE A 150 13.17 7.05 -14.24
CA ILE A 150 12.83 6.50 -12.93
C ILE A 150 11.32 6.33 -12.78
N GLU A 151 10.53 7.28 -13.27
CA GLU A 151 9.06 7.24 -13.19
C GLU A 151 8.47 6.01 -13.91
N ILE A 152 8.95 5.70 -15.11
CA ILE A 152 8.51 4.52 -15.88
C ILE A 152 8.86 3.23 -15.12
N VAL A 153 10.09 3.09 -14.66
CA VAL A 153 10.53 1.91 -13.90
C VAL A 153 9.73 1.78 -12.60
N ASN A 154 9.50 2.88 -11.89
CA ASN A 154 8.66 2.89 -10.69
C ASN A 154 7.22 2.49 -11.00
N THR A 155 6.65 2.89 -12.12
CA THR A 155 5.30 2.49 -12.52
C THR A 155 5.23 0.99 -12.82
N ILE A 156 6.20 0.43 -13.54
CA ILE A 156 6.27 -1.01 -13.82
C ILE A 156 6.39 -1.81 -12.52
N LEU A 157 7.31 -1.41 -11.64
CA LEU A 157 7.48 -2.08 -10.34
C LEU A 157 6.25 -1.93 -9.45
N PHE A 158 5.51 -0.82 -9.55
CA PHE A 158 4.22 -0.65 -8.88
C PHE A 158 3.20 -1.65 -9.40
N ILE A 159 3.10 -1.81 -10.72
CA ILE A 159 2.17 -2.76 -11.33
C ILE A 159 2.50 -4.20 -10.91
N LEU A 160 3.77 -4.56 -10.94
CA LEU A 160 4.24 -5.88 -10.51
C LEU A 160 3.99 -6.12 -9.03
N ALA A 161 4.41 -5.21 -8.15
CA ALA A 161 4.23 -5.38 -6.71
C ALA A 161 2.74 -5.34 -6.33
N GLY A 162 1.99 -4.37 -6.84
CA GLY A 162 0.58 -4.17 -6.50
C GLY A 162 -0.34 -5.20 -7.16
N PHE A 163 -0.39 -5.27 -8.49
CA PHE A 163 -1.45 -6.00 -9.19
C PHE A 163 -1.18 -7.49 -9.35
N PHE A 164 0.08 -7.92 -9.40
CA PHE A 164 0.40 -9.36 -9.55
C PHE A 164 -0.16 -10.23 -8.42
N PRO A 165 -0.06 -9.85 -7.12
CA PRO A 165 -0.72 -10.59 -6.04
C PRO A 165 -2.24 -10.76 -6.24
N ILE A 166 -2.92 -9.74 -6.79
CA ILE A 166 -4.35 -9.81 -7.09
C ILE A 166 -4.61 -10.89 -8.14
N CYS A 167 -3.89 -10.86 -9.26
CA CYS A 167 -4.02 -11.83 -10.34
C CYS A 167 -3.73 -13.25 -9.85
N LEU A 168 -2.72 -13.39 -8.99
CA LEU A 168 -2.33 -14.66 -8.41
C LEU A 168 -3.43 -15.24 -7.51
N PHE A 169 -3.97 -14.46 -6.58
CA PHE A 169 -5.08 -14.90 -5.73
C PHE A 169 -6.34 -15.18 -6.55
N ALA A 170 -6.61 -14.41 -7.61
CA ALA A 170 -7.73 -14.65 -8.50
C ALA A 170 -7.57 -15.96 -9.27
N PHE A 171 -6.35 -16.27 -9.74
CA PHE A 171 -6.03 -17.55 -10.37
C PHE A 171 -6.25 -18.73 -9.40
N TYR A 172 -5.80 -18.62 -8.14
CA TYR A 172 -6.07 -19.65 -7.12
C TYR A 172 -7.56 -19.78 -6.80
N ALA A 173 -8.33 -18.68 -6.83
CA ALA A 173 -9.77 -18.72 -6.65
C ALA A 173 -10.48 -19.53 -7.73
N ILE A 174 -9.98 -19.46 -8.98
CA ILE A 174 -10.53 -20.19 -10.13
C ILE A 174 -10.02 -21.65 -10.17
N ARG A 175 -8.78 -21.93 -9.72
CA ARG A 175 -8.20 -23.27 -9.83
C ARG A 175 -8.63 -24.23 -8.71
N ASP A 176 -8.80 -23.75 -7.48
CA ASP A 176 -9.19 -24.56 -6.30
C ASP A 176 -10.71 -24.58 -6.07
N TYR A 177 -11.46 -25.10 -7.06
CA TYR A 177 -12.93 -25.02 -7.16
C TYR A 177 -13.76 -25.56 -5.97
N VAL A 178 -13.17 -26.26 -4.98
CA VAL A 178 -13.96 -27.08 -4.06
C VAL A 178 -14.00 -26.55 -2.61
N ASP A 179 -12.89 -26.11 -1.99
CA ASP A 179 -12.91 -25.76 -0.54
C ASP A 179 -12.44 -24.34 -0.18
N LYS A 180 -11.45 -23.77 -0.89
CA LYS A 180 -10.85 -22.45 -0.53
C LYS A 180 -11.04 -21.36 -1.58
N GLY A 181 -11.66 -21.64 -2.72
CA GLY A 181 -11.85 -20.69 -3.82
C GLY A 181 -12.53 -19.37 -3.40
N LYS A 182 -13.58 -19.45 -2.56
CA LYS A 182 -14.26 -18.25 -2.00
C LYS A 182 -13.32 -17.39 -1.16
N ILE A 183 -12.41 -17.99 -0.41
CA ILE A 183 -11.45 -17.27 0.45
C ILE A 183 -10.45 -16.51 -0.43
N TRP A 184 -9.92 -17.16 -1.46
CA TRP A 184 -9.02 -16.54 -2.43
C TRP A 184 -9.68 -15.40 -3.23
N ALA A 185 -10.97 -15.54 -3.58
CA ALA A 185 -11.73 -14.48 -4.22
C ALA A 185 -11.86 -13.25 -3.31
N VAL A 186 -12.18 -13.44 -2.03
CA VAL A 186 -12.27 -12.34 -1.05
C VAL A 186 -10.90 -11.70 -0.80
N LEU A 187 -9.81 -12.49 -0.74
CA LEU A 187 -8.44 -11.94 -0.67
C LEU A 187 -8.12 -11.06 -1.89
N SER A 188 -8.49 -11.52 -3.09
CA SER A 188 -8.26 -10.79 -4.34
C SER A 188 -9.00 -9.46 -4.33
N LEU A 189 -10.29 -9.47 -3.98
CA LEU A 189 -11.11 -8.25 -3.87
C LEU A 189 -10.61 -7.31 -2.78
N GLY A 190 -10.17 -7.84 -1.64
CA GLY A 190 -9.58 -7.06 -0.56
C GLY A 190 -8.28 -6.37 -0.95
N MET A 191 -7.36 -7.09 -1.60
CA MET A 191 -6.12 -6.51 -2.13
C MET A 191 -6.39 -5.49 -3.24
N LEU A 192 -7.35 -5.76 -4.13
CA LEU A 192 -7.74 -4.82 -5.17
C LEU A 192 -8.30 -3.53 -4.58
N ALA A 193 -9.20 -3.62 -3.60
CA ALA A 193 -9.75 -2.44 -2.92
C ALA A 193 -8.64 -1.65 -2.20
N PHE A 194 -7.76 -2.34 -1.49
CA PHE A 194 -6.59 -1.73 -0.85
C PHE A 194 -5.71 -0.98 -1.86
N ILE A 195 -5.35 -1.61 -2.97
CA ILE A 195 -4.47 -1.02 -3.98
C ILE A 195 -5.13 0.16 -4.67
N ILE A 196 -6.41 0.06 -5.06
CA ILE A 196 -7.14 1.20 -5.64
C ILE A 196 -7.14 2.39 -4.67
N GLY A 197 -7.39 2.12 -3.39
CA GLY A 197 -7.39 3.15 -2.36
C GLY A 197 -6.03 3.82 -2.18
N GLU A 198 -4.97 3.03 -2.05
CA GLU A 198 -3.60 3.51 -1.91
C GLU A 198 -3.14 4.28 -3.16
N VAL A 199 -3.38 3.75 -4.36
CA VAL A 199 -3.08 4.38 -5.65
C VAL A 199 -3.71 5.76 -5.75
N GLY A 200 -5.01 5.86 -5.48
CA GLY A 200 -5.73 7.13 -5.55
C GLY A 200 -5.12 8.21 -4.63
N SER A 201 -4.45 7.81 -3.55
CA SER A 201 -3.84 8.72 -2.58
C SER A 201 -2.33 8.93 -2.77
N ASN A 202 -1.68 8.23 -3.70
CA ASN A 202 -0.23 8.18 -3.79
C ASN A 202 0.31 8.89 -5.05
N PRO A 203 1.08 9.97 -4.89
CA PRO A 203 1.60 10.74 -6.04
C PRO A 203 2.64 9.96 -6.87
N GLU A 204 3.33 8.95 -6.34
CA GLU A 204 4.20 8.06 -7.14
C GLU A 204 3.41 7.16 -8.10
N ALA A 205 2.09 7.14 -7.99
CA ALA A 205 1.20 6.49 -8.92
C ALA A 205 0.54 7.51 -9.87
N TYR A 206 1.06 8.73 -10.01
CA TYR A 206 0.46 9.79 -10.82
C TYR A 206 0.20 9.40 -12.28
N MET A 207 1.09 8.62 -12.91
CA MET A 207 0.83 8.09 -14.26
C MET A 207 -0.46 7.24 -14.35
N ILE A 208 -0.91 6.69 -13.21
CA ILE A 208 -2.15 5.92 -13.07
C ILE A 208 -3.29 6.83 -12.58
N THR A 209 -3.00 7.83 -11.74
CA THR A 209 -4.01 8.61 -10.99
C THR A 209 -4.29 10.01 -11.49
N GLY A 210 -3.49 10.55 -12.42
CA GLY A 210 -3.61 11.93 -12.90
C GLY A 210 -4.96 12.28 -13.53
N GLY A 211 -5.77 11.28 -13.89
CA GLY A 211 -7.15 11.45 -14.39
C GLY A 211 -8.25 11.08 -13.39
N MET A 212 -7.91 10.67 -12.15
CA MET A 212 -8.91 10.25 -11.17
C MET A 212 -9.70 11.42 -10.62
N ASN A 213 -10.99 11.17 -10.34
CA ASN A 213 -11.85 12.17 -9.74
C ASN A 213 -11.33 12.57 -8.34
N ARG A 214 -11.13 13.87 -8.09
CA ARG A 214 -10.61 14.37 -6.80
C ARG A 214 -11.48 14.01 -5.60
N VAL A 215 -12.81 13.91 -5.78
CA VAL A 215 -13.74 13.44 -4.73
C VAL A 215 -13.47 11.98 -4.40
N PHE A 216 -13.18 11.16 -5.41
CA PHE A 216 -12.78 9.78 -5.18
C PHE A 216 -11.43 9.71 -4.46
N VAL A 217 -10.45 10.53 -4.85
CA VAL A 217 -9.13 10.60 -4.20
C VAL A 217 -9.25 11.01 -2.72
N ALA A 218 -10.10 12.00 -2.41
CA ALA A 218 -10.26 12.49 -1.03
C ALA A 218 -11.06 11.53 -0.13
N TYR A 219 -12.16 10.97 -0.62
CA TYR A 219 -13.08 10.18 0.21
C TYR A 219 -13.17 8.72 -0.20
N GLY A 220 -13.17 8.44 -1.50
CA GLY A 220 -13.22 7.08 -2.04
C GLY A 220 -11.97 6.27 -1.68
N SER A 221 -10.79 6.85 -1.79
CA SER A 221 -9.52 6.19 -1.48
C SER A 221 -9.44 5.64 -0.05
N PRO A 222 -9.62 6.46 1.01
CA PRO A 222 -9.58 5.92 2.38
C PRO A 222 -10.69 4.89 2.63
N LEU A 223 -11.89 5.08 2.07
CA LEU A 223 -12.97 4.08 2.17
C LEU A 223 -12.61 2.75 1.49
N MET A 224 -11.95 2.79 0.34
CA MET A 224 -11.46 1.60 -0.37
C MET A 224 -10.36 0.89 0.42
N VAL A 225 -9.49 1.63 1.10
CA VAL A 225 -8.49 1.02 2.01
C VAL A 225 -9.16 0.35 3.21
N ILE A 226 -10.14 1.01 3.84
CA ILE A 226 -10.92 0.44 4.95
C ILE A 226 -11.62 -0.85 4.49
N LEU A 227 -12.32 -0.81 3.36
CA LEU A 227 -12.97 -1.97 2.77
C LEU A 227 -11.96 -3.10 2.49
N GLY A 228 -10.80 -2.76 1.91
CA GLY A 228 -9.71 -3.70 1.68
C GLY A 228 -9.25 -4.38 2.96
N GLY A 229 -9.02 -3.62 4.03
CA GLY A 229 -8.65 -4.16 5.35
C GLY A 229 -9.71 -5.11 5.92
N ILE A 230 -10.99 -4.76 5.82
CA ILE A 230 -12.11 -5.61 6.28
C ILE A 230 -12.16 -6.92 5.47
N LEU A 231 -12.06 -6.87 4.15
CA LEU A 231 -12.10 -8.05 3.29
C LEU A 231 -10.88 -8.96 3.53
N LEU A 232 -9.69 -8.38 3.68
CA LEU A 232 -8.48 -9.11 4.05
C LEU A 232 -8.65 -9.81 5.39
N TYR A 233 -9.20 -9.14 6.40
CA TYR A 233 -9.50 -9.75 7.69
C TYR A 233 -10.43 -10.96 7.56
N LEU A 234 -11.57 -10.79 6.87
CA LEU A 234 -12.56 -11.86 6.70
C LEU A 234 -11.98 -13.09 6.01
N ALA A 235 -11.13 -12.87 5.00
CA ALA A 235 -10.52 -13.97 4.26
C ALA A 235 -9.40 -14.65 5.04
N LEU A 236 -8.47 -13.88 5.62
CA LEU A 236 -7.35 -14.42 6.40
C LEU A 236 -7.81 -15.19 7.63
N ARG A 237 -8.87 -14.71 8.30
CA ARG A 237 -9.51 -15.41 9.42
C ARG A 237 -10.00 -16.80 8.98
N ARG A 238 -10.70 -16.88 7.84
CA ARG A 238 -11.26 -18.14 7.31
C ARG A 238 -10.20 -19.10 6.76
N LEU A 239 -9.05 -18.60 6.30
CA LEU A 239 -8.00 -19.45 5.73
C LEU A 239 -7.44 -20.48 6.75
N TYR A 240 -7.53 -20.18 8.05
CA TYR A 240 -6.95 -20.96 9.15
C TYR A 240 -7.94 -21.36 10.27
N GLU A 241 -9.22 -21.02 10.14
CA GLU A 241 -10.30 -21.56 11.01
C GLU A 241 -10.92 -22.85 10.43
N VAL A 242 -10.41 -23.36 9.30
CA VAL A 242 -10.81 -24.60 8.62
C VAL A 242 -9.79 -25.70 8.86
#